data_AF-A0A1H6F2B7-F1
#
_entry.id   AF-A0A1H6F2B7-F1
#
_cell.length_a   1.000
_cell.length_b   1.000
_cell.length_c   1.000
_cell.angle_alpha   90.00
_cell.angle_beta   90.00
_cell.angle_gamma   90.00
#
_symmetry.space_group_name_H-M   'P 1'
#
loop_
_entity.id
_entity.type
_entity.pdbx_description
1 polymer ?
#
loop_
_entity_poly.entity_id
_entity_poly.type
_entity_poly.pdbx_seq_one_letter_code
_entity_poly.pdbx_strand_id
1 'polypeptide(L)'
;MILRNDYQLKLFNGDIGLILPEHLLATDKTSKQQQRLVACFPTPEGGLRYFSPLRLPAHETAFAMTVHKSQGSEFNKILLVLPASPSPVLSRELLYTAITRARQQVQILSHASLFRQAVSHRLQRTSGLGDALLSLK
;
A
#
# COMPACT_ATOMS: atom_id res chain seq x y z
N MET A 1 -7.05 -1.35 5.14
CA MET A 1 -6.82 -1.68 3.72
C MET A 1 -7.56 -2.96 3.39
N ILE A 2 -8.24 -2.97 2.25
CA ILE A 2 -9.01 -4.11 1.77
C ILE A 2 -8.08 -5.17 1.16
N LEU A 3 -8.33 -6.44 1.46
CA LEU A 3 -7.49 -7.59 1.04
C LEU A 3 -8.05 -8.35 -0.16
N ARG A 4 -9.35 -8.19 -0.46
CA ARG A 4 -10.04 -8.90 -1.53
C ARG A 4 -11.10 -8.01 -2.14
N ASN A 5 -11.30 -8.15 -3.45
CA ASN A 5 -12.31 -7.39 -4.17
C ASN A 5 -13.72 -7.76 -3.68
N ASP A 6 -14.51 -6.74 -3.38
CA ASP A 6 -15.95 -6.81 -3.17
C ASP A 6 -16.63 -5.92 -4.21
N TYR A 7 -17.22 -6.56 -5.22
CA TYR A 7 -17.85 -5.86 -6.34
C TYR A 7 -19.19 -5.22 -5.97
N GLN A 8 -19.88 -5.72 -4.94
CA GLN A 8 -21.14 -5.12 -4.47
C GLN A 8 -20.87 -3.79 -3.78
N LEU A 9 -19.85 -3.78 -2.91
CA LEU A 9 -19.41 -2.58 -2.23
C LEU A 9 -18.48 -1.71 -3.09
N LYS A 10 -18.05 -2.19 -4.27
CA LYS A 10 -17.04 -1.54 -5.11
C LYS A 10 -15.82 -1.13 -4.27
N LEU A 11 -15.32 -2.08 -3.48
CA LEU A 11 -14.10 -1.97 -2.69
C LEU A 11 -13.12 -2.99 -3.23
N PHE A 12 -11.94 -2.56 -3.64
CA PHE A 12 -10.96 -3.39 -4.33
C PHE A 12 -9.74 -3.66 -3.46
N ASN A 13 -9.03 -4.74 -3.77
CA ASN A 13 -7.79 -5.10 -3.08
C ASN A 13 -6.78 -3.95 -3.20
N GLY A 14 -6.29 -3.48 -2.06
CA GLY A 14 -5.42 -2.31 -1.95
C GLY A 14 -6.14 -1.02 -1.57
N ASP A 15 -7.47 -0.96 -1.58
CA ASP A 15 -8.20 0.24 -1.18
C ASP A 15 -7.92 0.58 0.29
N ILE A 16 -7.56 1.85 0.52
CA ILE A 16 -7.26 2.39 1.84
C ILE A 16 -8.41 3.30 2.28
N GLY A 17 -9.00 2.96 3.42
CA GLY A 17 -10.01 3.77 4.09
C GLY A 17 -9.63 4.02 5.54
N LEU A 18 -10.29 5.00 6.16
CA LEU A 18 -10.13 5.33 7.57
C LEU A 18 -11.36 4.85 8.34
N ILE A 19 -11.15 4.31 9.54
CA ILE A 19 -12.23 4.02 10.48
C ILE A 19 -12.18 5.10 11.55
N LEU A 20 -13.24 5.90 11.64
CA LEU A 20 -13.31 7.07 12.51
C LEU A 20 -14.63 7.06 13.28
N PRO A 21 -14.66 7.63 14.50
CA PRO A 21 -15.91 7.97 15.15
C PRO A 21 -16.75 8.91 14.27
N GLU A 22 -18.04 8.59 14.10
CA GLU A 22 -18.97 9.32 13.24
C GLU A 22 -19.10 10.80 13.60
N HIS A 23 -19.01 11.14 14.90
CA HIS A 23 -19.07 12.53 15.36
C HIS A 23 -17.89 13.40 14.89
N LEU A 24 -16.76 12.81 14.48
CA LEU A 24 -15.64 13.57 13.90
C LEU A 24 -15.90 13.96 12.44
N LEU A 25 -16.91 13.36 11.80
CA LEU A 25 -17.27 13.58 10.41
C LEU A 25 -18.53 14.44 10.26
N ALA A 26 -19.37 14.52 11.31
CA ALA A 26 -20.58 15.32 11.31
C ALA A 26 -20.25 16.82 11.42
N THR A 27 -20.73 17.62 10.46
CA THR A 27 -20.63 19.08 10.49
C THR A 27 -21.59 19.71 11.50
N ASP A 28 -22.69 19.01 11.82
CA ASP A 28 -23.73 19.49 12.72
C ASP A 28 -23.55 18.93 14.14
N LYS A 29 -23.26 19.83 15.08
CA LYS A 29 -23.03 19.55 16.51
C LYS A 29 -24.28 19.07 17.28
N THR A 30 -25.41 18.85 16.60
CA THR A 30 -26.72 18.56 17.21
C THR A 30 -27.03 17.07 17.31
N SER A 31 -26.25 16.19 16.68
CA SER A 31 -26.46 14.74 16.78
C SER A 31 -25.83 14.19 18.07
N LYS A 32 -26.69 13.81 19.01
CA LYS A 32 -26.35 13.15 20.28
C LYS A 32 -25.29 12.05 20.11
N GLN A 33 -24.10 12.29 20.67
CA GLN A 33 -23.19 11.37 21.37
C GLN A 33 -23.28 9.85 21.10
N GLN A 34 -23.45 9.39 19.86
CA GLN A 34 -23.31 7.97 19.54
C GLN A 34 -21.88 7.72 19.10
N GLN A 35 -21.14 6.95 19.91
CA GLN A 35 -19.78 6.47 19.64
C GLN A 35 -19.78 5.40 18.54
N ARG A 36 -20.43 5.67 17.42
CA ARG A 36 -20.47 4.75 16.29
C ARG A 36 -19.21 4.96 15.45
N LEU A 37 -18.56 3.86 15.10
CA LEU A 37 -17.47 3.86 14.13
C LEU A 37 -18.04 3.75 12.72
N VAL A 38 -17.46 4.51 11.80
CA VAL A 38 -17.76 4.46 10.37
C VAL A 38 -16.46 4.32 9.59
N ALA A 39 -16.50 3.50 8.55
CA ALA A 39 -15.40 3.35 7.61
C ALA A 39 -15.63 4.29 6.42
N CYS A 40 -14.69 5.19 6.15
CA CYS A 40 -14.74 6.12 5.03
C CYS A 40 -13.66 5.79 3.99
N PHE A 41 -14.06 5.77 2.72
CA PHE A 41 -13.19 5.50 1.58
C PHE A 41 -13.31 6.62 0.55
N PRO A 42 -12.20 7.11 -0.01
CA PRO A 42 -12.22 8.11 -1.08
C PRO A 42 -12.85 7.53 -2.35
N THR A 43 -13.54 8.38 -3.11
CA THR A 43 -14.03 8.03 -4.44
C THR A 43 -13.16 8.67 -5.52
N PRO A 44 -13.11 8.07 -6.73
CA PRO A 44 -12.39 8.68 -7.87
C PRO A 44 -12.89 10.09 -8.21
N GLU A 45 -14.16 10.40 -7.92
CA GLU A 45 -14.80 11.69 -8.19
C GLU A 45 -14.51 12.75 -7.10
N GLY A 46 -13.68 12.44 -6.10
CA GLY A 46 -13.28 13.38 -5.04
C GLY A 46 -14.21 13.42 -3.83
N GLY A 47 -15.10 12.44 -3.66
CA GLY A 47 -15.99 12.30 -2.51
C GLY A 47 -15.53 11.25 -1.49
N LEU A 48 -16.38 11.01 -0.48
CA LEU A 48 -16.22 9.92 0.48
C LEU A 48 -17.44 8.99 0.46
N ARG A 49 -17.18 7.68 0.54
CA ARG A 49 -18.21 6.65 0.76
C ARG A 49 -18.08 6.11 2.18
N TYR A 50 -19.23 5.96 2.83
CA TYR A 50 -19.31 5.53 4.22
C TYR A 50 -19.92 4.14 4.33
N PHE A 51 -19.31 3.30 5.16
CA PHE A 51 -19.77 1.95 5.43
C PHE A 51 -19.75 1.67 6.93
N SER A 52 -20.66 0.79 7.37
CA SER A 52 -20.50 0.14 8.66
C SER A 52 -19.23 -0.72 8.64
N PRO A 53 -18.33 -0.65 9.64
CA PRO A 53 -17.15 -1.50 9.72
C PRO A 53 -17.48 -3.01 9.62
N LEU A 54 -18.65 -3.41 10.13
CA LEU A 54 -19.14 -4.79 10.07
C LEU A 54 -19.44 -5.28 8.64
N ARG A 55 -19.62 -4.38 7.68
CA ARG A 55 -19.87 -4.72 6.27
C ARG A 55 -18.60 -4.79 5.44
N LEU A 56 -17.45 -4.41 5.98
CA LEU A 56 -16.22 -4.42 5.22
C LEU A 56 -15.84 -5.87 4.88
N PRO A 57 -15.36 -6.14 3.65
CA PRO A 57 -14.79 -7.44 3.31
C PRO A 57 -13.48 -7.65 4.09
N ALA A 58 -12.78 -8.76 3.86
CA ALA A 58 -11.49 -9.04 4.51
C ALA A 58 -10.55 -7.82 4.42
N HIS A 59 -10.06 -7.34 5.57
CA HIS A 59 -9.27 -6.13 5.68
C HIS A 59 -8.23 -6.22 6.81
N GLU A 60 -7.18 -5.40 6.70
CA GLU A 60 -6.12 -5.27 7.71
C GLU A 60 -5.78 -3.79 7.99
N THR A 61 -5.06 -3.54 9.09
CA THR A 61 -4.50 -2.21 9.37
C THR A 61 -3.44 -1.83 8.32
N ALA A 62 -3.37 -0.55 7.95
CA ALA A 62 -2.48 -0.07 6.89
C ALA A 62 -1.49 1.02 7.34
N PHE A 63 -1.17 1.07 8.63
CA PHE A 63 -0.18 2.02 9.17
C PHE A 63 1.23 1.78 8.60
N ALA A 64 1.55 0.53 8.32
CA ALA A 64 2.71 0.11 7.55
C ALA A 64 2.25 -0.94 6.54
N MET A 65 2.84 -0.93 5.35
CA MET A 65 2.56 -1.91 4.32
C MET A 65 3.84 -2.36 3.66
N THR A 66 3.80 -3.57 3.10
CA THR A 66 4.91 -4.06 2.29
C THR A 66 4.99 -3.28 0.97
N VAL A 67 6.20 -3.19 0.39
CA VAL A 67 6.39 -2.59 -0.94
C VAL A 67 5.49 -3.26 -1.99
N HIS A 68 5.31 -4.58 -1.94
CA HIS A 68 4.41 -5.31 -2.84
C HIS A 68 2.96 -4.83 -2.76
N LYS A 69 2.42 -4.64 -1.54
CA LYS A 69 1.06 -4.14 -1.33
C LYS A 69 0.88 -2.67 -1.74
N SER A 70 1.97 -1.91 -1.88
CA SER A 70 1.94 -0.52 -2.36
C SER A 70 2.01 -0.37 -3.89
N GLN A 71 2.14 -1.48 -4.64
CA GLN A 71 2.22 -1.41 -6.10
C GLN A 71 0.95 -0.80 -6.72
N GLY A 72 1.13 0.15 -7.64
CA GLY A 72 0.03 0.91 -8.24
C GLY A 72 -0.50 2.08 -7.40
N SER A 73 -0.07 2.22 -6.14
CA SER A 73 -0.37 3.38 -5.29
C SER A 73 0.78 4.39 -5.31
N GLU A 74 0.49 5.67 -5.06
CA GLU A 74 1.51 6.71 -4.87
C GLU A 74 1.19 7.57 -3.65
N PHE A 75 2.23 8.07 -2.99
CA PHE A 75 2.13 8.86 -1.77
C PHE A 75 3.01 10.10 -1.87
N ASN A 76 2.61 11.22 -1.27
CA ASN A 76 3.42 12.44 -1.31
C ASN A 76 4.79 12.22 -0.66
N LYS A 77 4.81 11.57 0.50
CA LYS A 77 6.01 11.27 1.27
C LYS A 77 5.98 9.82 1.72
N ILE A 78 7.11 9.13 1.65
CA ILE A 78 7.25 7.78 2.19
C ILE A 78 8.42 7.70 3.17
N LEU A 79 8.25 6.86 4.19
CA LEU A 79 9.34 6.33 5.01
C LEU A 79 9.53 4.86 4.65
N LEU A 80 10.64 4.55 3.98
CA LEU A 80 11.03 3.18 3.63
C LEU A 80 11.89 2.61 4.76
N VAL A 81 11.40 1.56 5.41
CA VAL A 81 12.12 0.86 6.47
C VAL A 81 12.71 -0.43 5.91
N LEU A 82 14.03 -0.57 5.95
CA LEU A 82 14.73 -1.79 5.57
C LEU A 82 14.98 -2.68 6.78
N PRO A 83 15.10 -4.01 6.60
CA PRO A 83 15.42 -4.91 7.70
C PRO A 83 16.79 -4.59 8.31
N ALA A 84 16.96 -4.89 9.59
CA ALA A 84 18.22 -4.70 10.30
C ALA A 84 19.32 -5.70 9.88
N SER A 85 18.95 -6.78 9.18
CA SER A 85 19.85 -7.84 8.73
C SER A 85 19.64 -8.13 7.24
N PRO A 86 20.64 -8.71 6.56
CA PRO A 86 20.50 -9.11 5.16
C PRO A 86 19.27 -10.00 4.95
N SER A 87 18.54 -9.77 3.86
CA SER A 87 17.37 -10.56 3.49
C SER A 87 17.39 -10.82 1.98
N PRO A 88 17.06 -12.05 1.52
CA PRO A 88 17.01 -12.37 0.10
C PRO A 88 15.93 -11.59 -0.65
N VAL A 89 14.94 -11.04 0.07
CA VAL A 89 13.89 -10.20 -0.53
C VAL A 89 14.43 -8.81 -0.90
N LEU A 90 15.54 -8.38 -0.29
CA LEU A 90 16.10 -7.05 -0.47
C LEU A 90 16.92 -6.98 -1.77
N SER A 91 16.30 -6.48 -2.84
CA SER A 91 16.92 -6.29 -4.16
C SER A 91 16.83 -4.86 -4.67
N ARG A 92 17.57 -4.57 -5.75
CA ARG A 92 17.51 -3.30 -6.48
C ARG A 92 16.10 -3.01 -6.97
N GLU A 93 15.42 -4.02 -7.51
CA GLU A 93 14.05 -3.90 -8.01
C GLU A 93 13.07 -3.55 -6.89
N LEU A 94 13.20 -4.17 -5.71
CA LEU A 94 12.37 -3.85 -4.55
C LEU A 94 12.57 -2.38 -4.12
N LEU A 95 13.83 -1.94 -4.02
CA LEU A 95 14.16 -0.55 -3.69
C LEU A 95 13.61 0.42 -4.73
N TYR A 96 13.78 0.10 -6.01
CA TYR A 96 13.27 0.92 -7.12
C TYR A 96 11.75 1.05 -7.04
N THR A 97 11.03 -0.06 -6.85
CA THR A 97 9.57 -0.01 -6.68
C THR A 97 9.18 0.84 -5.48
N ALA A 98 9.84 0.68 -4.33
CA ALA A 98 9.56 1.45 -3.13
C ALA A 98 9.77 2.95 -3.34
N ILE A 99 10.93 3.33 -3.88
CA ILE A 99 11.32 4.74 -4.12
C ILE A 99 10.32 5.42 -5.07
N THR A 100 9.91 4.72 -6.15
CA THR A 100 8.96 5.26 -7.13
C THR A 100 7.51 5.36 -6.62
N ARG A 101 7.21 4.90 -5.40
CA ARG A 101 5.90 5.17 -4.77
C ARG A 101 5.81 6.59 -4.21
N ALA A 102 6.93 7.30 -4.03
CA ALA A 102 6.91 8.67 -3.53
C ALA A 102 6.80 9.69 -4.66
N ARG A 103 5.89 10.65 -4.52
CA ARG A 103 5.70 11.76 -5.45
C ARG A 103 6.63 12.94 -5.15
N GLN A 104 7.00 13.14 -3.89
CA GLN A 104 7.78 14.33 -3.47
C GLN A 104 9.00 13.98 -2.62
N GLN A 105 8.87 13.07 -1.65
CA GLN A 105 9.95 12.80 -0.70
C GLN A 105 10.05 11.32 -0.32
N VAL A 106 11.29 10.82 -0.28
CA VAL A 106 11.63 9.52 0.28
C VAL A 106 12.56 9.72 1.47
N GLN A 107 12.22 9.12 2.61
CA GLN A 107 13.12 8.90 3.73
C GLN A 107 13.42 7.41 3.82
N ILE A 108 14.68 7.02 4.04
CA ILE A 108 15.09 5.62 4.11
C ILE A 108 15.73 5.36 5.47
N LEU A 109 15.11 4.47 6.24
CA LEU A 109 15.65 3.97 7.50
C LEU A 109 16.35 2.64 7.24
N SER A 110 17.69 2.67 7.23
CA SER A 110 18.50 1.48 6.96
C SER A 110 19.96 1.64 7.42
N HIS A 111 20.68 0.52 7.55
CA HIS A 111 22.13 0.57 7.57
C HIS A 111 22.68 0.85 6.16
N ALA A 112 23.63 1.78 6.05
CA ALA A 112 24.21 2.18 4.76
C ALA A 112 24.84 0.99 3.99
N SER A 113 25.41 0.01 4.70
CA SER A 113 25.93 -1.23 4.12
C SER A 113 24.84 -2.07 3.46
N LEU A 114 23.72 -2.29 4.15
CA LEU A 114 22.57 -3.05 3.63
C LEU A 114 21.92 -2.36 2.43
N PHE A 115 21.78 -1.03 2.48
CA PHE A 115 21.27 -0.28 1.34
C PHE A 115 22.18 -0.44 0.11
N ARG A 116 23.50 -0.30 0.27
CA ARG A 116 24.45 -0.51 -0.84
C ARG A 116 24.39 -1.94 -1.37
N GLN A 117 24.31 -2.93 -0.49
CA GLN A 117 24.16 -4.33 -0.85
C GLN A 117 22.88 -4.55 -1.68
N ALA A 118 21.75 -4.04 -1.21
CA ALA A 118 20.46 -4.09 -1.89
C ALA A 118 20.53 -3.49 -3.30
N VAL A 119 21.13 -2.30 -3.43
CA VAL A 119 21.34 -1.66 -4.73
C VAL A 119 22.23 -2.51 -5.63
N SER A 120 23.23 -3.21 -5.11
CA SER A 120 24.07 -4.10 -5.93
C SER A 120 23.39 -5.43 -6.32
N HIS A 121 22.38 -5.87 -5.56
CA HIS A 121 21.71 -7.15 -5.75
C HIS A 121 20.58 -7.05 -6.79
N ARG A 122 20.81 -7.61 -7.98
CA ARG A 122 19.79 -7.72 -9.04
C ARG A 122 19.03 -9.03 -8.91
N LEU A 123 17.71 -8.98 -9.01
CA LEU A 123 16.88 -10.18 -9.00
C LEU A 123 17.13 -11.00 -10.28
N GLN A 124 17.55 -12.25 -10.11
CA GLN A 124 17.67 -13.21 -11.21
C GLN A 124 16.34 -13.94 -11.38
N ARG A 125 15.80 -13.93 -12.61
CA ARG A 125 14.55 -14.62 -12.94
C ARG A 125 14.85 -15.74 -13.92
N THR A 126 14.68 -16.98 -13.47
CA THR A 126 14.76 -18.15 -14.34
C THR A 126 13.45 -18.26 -15.12
N SER A 127 13.53 -18.17 -16.45
CA SER A 127 12.38 -18.31 -17.36
C SER A 127 12.86 -18.75 -18.74
N GLY A 128 12.15 -19.69 -19.37
CA GLY A 128 12.43 -20.12 -20.75
C GLY A 128 11.96 -19.13 -21.82
N LEU A 129 11.31 -18.02 -21.44
CA LEU A 129 10.81 -17.02 -22.39
C LEU A 129 11.96 -16.39 -23.19
N GLY A 130 13.11 -16.15 -22.57
CA GLY A 130 14.27 -15.58 -23.26
C GLY A 130 14.78 -16.52 -24.35
N ASP A 131 14.96 -17.79 -24.00
CA ASP A 131 15.43 -18.83 -24.93
C ASP A 131 14.43 -19.06 -26.06
N ALA A 132 13.13 -19.14 -25.74
CA ALA A 132 12.07 -19.29 -26.72
C ALA A 132 12.05 -18.14 -27.73
N LEU A 133 12.19 -16.89 -27.28
CA LEU A 133 12.24 -15.72 -28.17
C LEU A 133 13.50 -15.71 -29.05
N LEU A 134 14.63 -16.21 -28.54
CA LEU A 134 15.87 -16.28 -29.31
C LEU A 134 15.85 -17.42 -30.34
N SER A 135 15.14 -18.52 -30.07
CA SER A 135 14.98 -19.63 -31.03
C SER A 135 14.06 -19.32 -32.22
N LEU A 136 13.33 -18.20 -32.17
CA LEU A 136 12.47 -17.73 -33.27
C LEU A 136 13.26 -16.90 -34.32
N LYS A 137 14.56 -16.67 -34.09
CA LYS A 137 15.47 -16.00 -35.04
C LYS A 137 16.32 -17.02 -35.77
#